data_AF-A0A178UNJ9-F1
#
_entry.id   AF-A0A178UNJ9-F1
#
_cell.length_a   1.000
_cell.length_b   1.000
_cell.length_c   1.000
_cell.angle_alpha   90.00
_cell.angle_beta   90.00
_cell.angle_gamma   90.00
#
_symmetry.space_group_name_H-M   'P 1'
#
loop_
_entity.id
_entity.type
_entity.pdbx_description
1 polymer ?
#
loop_
_entity_poly.entity_id
_entity_poly.type
_entity_poly.pdbx_seq_one_letter_code
_entity_poly.pdbx_strand_id
1 'polypeptide(L)'
;MSTAEADYVKAKTSVWWDIENCEVPRGWDAHVIALNVSSSLLKMNYCGPVSISAYGDTNLIPLHHQQALSSTGVALNHIPAGVLLTKPIL
;
A
#
# COMPACT_ATOMS: atom_id res chain seq x y z
N MET A 1 -13.69 -1.15 15.24
CA MET A 1 -12.53 -1.78 14.56
C MET A 1 -12.09 -2.95 15.43
N SER A 2 -11.98 -4.15 14.85
CA SER A 2 -11.45 -5.32 15.55
C SER A 2 -9.94 -5.18 15.72
N THR A 3 -9.44 -5.56 16.89
CA THR A 3 -8.00 -5.66 17.17
C THR A 3 -7.47 -6.99 16.65
N ALA A 4 -6.16 -7.05 16.37
CA ALA A 4 -5.48 -8.28 16.00
C ALA A 4 -5.66 -9.35 17.08
N GLU A 5 -5.99 -10.58 16.66
CA GLU A 5 -5.94 -11.75 17.51
C GLU A 5 -4.49 -11.99 17.98
N ALA A 6 -4.32 -12.66 19.13
CA ALA A 6 -3.02 -12.82 19.77
C ALA A 6 -1.93 -13.36 18.82
N ASP A 7 -2.30 -14.29 17.93
CA ASP A 7 -1.40 -14.90 16.96
C ASP A 7 -0.92 -13.94 15.87
N TYR A 8 -1.69 -12.87 15.59
CA TYR A 8 -1.40 -11.91 14.53
C TYR A 8 -0.71 -10.63 15.02
N VAL A 9 -0.63 -10.40 16.33
CA VAL A 9 -0.03 -9.17 16.89
C VAL A 9 1.40 -8.94 16.40
N LYS A 10 2.20 -10.01 16.28
CA LYS A 10 3.60 -9.95 15.81
C LYS A 10 3.79 -10.49 14.40
N ALA A 11 2.72 -10.88 13.73
CA ALA A 11 2.80 -11.43 12.39
C ALA A 11 3.27 -10.37 11.39
N LYS A 12 4.02 -10.82 10.38
CA LYS A 12 4.35 -9.96 9.24
C LYS A 12 3.06 -9.63 8.50
N THR A 13 2.83 -8.35 8.26
CA THR A 13 1.63 -7.85 7.58
C THR A 13 2.04 -7.29 6.22
N SER A 14 1.38 -7.78 5.17
CA SER A 14 1.58 -7.28 3.81
C SER A 14 0.32 -6.54 3.34
N VAL A 15 0.49 -5.29 2.94
CA VAL A 15 -0.58 -4.46 2.35
C VAL A 15 -0.35 -4.38 0.84
N TRP A 16 -1.40 -4.69 0.09
CA TRP A 16 -1.40 -4.68 -1.36
C TRP A 16 -2.37 -3.61 -1.82
N TRP A 17 -1.83 -2.54 -2.40
CA TRP A 17 -2.60 -1.40 -2.83
C TRP A 17 -2.70 -1.39 -4.36
N ASP A 18 -3.90 -1.61 -4.85
CA ASP A 18 -4.25 -1.33 -6.24
C ASP A 18 -4.39 0.18 -6.42
N ILE A 19 -3.34 0.85 -6.90
CA ILE A 19 -3.31 2.32 -7.01
C ILE A 19 -4.04 2.82 -8.25
N GLU A 20 -4.37 1.93 -9.18
CA GLU A 20 -5.17 2.26 -10.38
C GLU A 20 -6.66 2.34 -10.02
N ASN A 21 -7.16 1.38 -9.22
CA ASN A 21 -8.56 1.41 -8.78
C ASN A 21 -8.79 2.22 -7.49
N CYS A 22 -7.74 2.40 -6.66
CA CYS A 22 -7.79 3.19 -5.42
C CYS A 22 -6.76 4.32 -5.48
N GLU A 23 -6.92 5.24 -6.43
CA GLU A 23 -6.02 6.38 -6.61
C GLU A 23 -5.92 7.27 -5.36
N VAL A 24 -4.81 8.04 -5.29
CA VAL A 24 -4.66 9.11 -4.31
C VAL A 24 -5.65 10.23 -4.64
N PRO A 25 -6.56 10.61 -3.72
CA PRO A 25 -7.51 11.68 -3.98
C PRO A 25 -6.82 13.02 -4.27
N ARG A 26 -7.43 13.83 -5.13
CA ARG A 26 -6.88 15.16 -5.46
C ARG A 26 -6.68 16.01 -4.20
N GLY A 27 -5.49 16.59 -4.08
CA GLY A 27 -5.10 17.43 -2.95
C GLY A 27 -4.62 16.66 -1.71
N TRP A 28 -4.54 15.33 -1.78
CA TRP A 28 -3.99 14.51 -0.70
C TRP A 28 -2.54 14.13 -0.97
N ASP A 29 -1.77 14.01 0.11
CA ASP A 29 -0.39 13.56 0.04
C ASP A 29 -0.33 12.02 0.16
N ALA A 30 0.21 11.37 -0.86
CA ALA A 30 0.42 9.93 -0.90
C ALA A 30 1.33 9.44 0.24
N HIS A 31 2.27 10.29 0.69
CA HIS A 31 3.13 10.01 1.84
C HIS A 31 2.28 9.86 3.11
N VAL A 32 1.35 10.79 3.34
CA VAL A 32 0.46 10.78 4.52
C VAL A 32 -0.47 9.58 4.47
N ILE A 33 -0.97 9.20 3.30
CA ILE A 33 -1.81 8.00 3.14
C ILE A 33 -1.04 6.75 3.54
N ALA A 34 0.19 6.55 3.03
CA ALA A 34 1.02 5.40 3.37
C ALA A 34 1.33 5.34 4.89
N LEU A 35 1.63 6.47 5.51
CA LEU A 35 1.84 6.54 6.96
C LEU A 35 0.56 6.22 7.76
N ASN A 36 -0.59 6.70 7.29
CA ASN A 36 -1.88 6.43 7.94
C ASN A 36 -2.27 4.96 7.88
N VAL A 37 -1.92 4.24 6.81
CA VAL A 37 -2.12 2.79 6.72
C VAL A 37 -1.33 2.08 7.81
N SER A 38 -0.03 2.34 7.92
CA SER A 38 0.83 1.77 8.96
C SER A 38 0.37 2.15 10.37
N SER A 39 -0.01 3.41 10.59
CA SER A 39 -0.54 3.88 11.88
C SER A 39 -1.85 3.20 12.26
N SER A 40 -2.72 2.95 11.28
CA SER A 40 -4.01 2.27 11.52
C SER A 40 -3.80 0.80 11.88
N LEU A 41 -2.88 0.10 11.19
CA LEU A 41 -2.49 -1.28 11.54
C LEU A 41 -1.95 -1.36 12.97
N LEU A 42 -1.08 -0.41 13.35
CA LEU A 42 -0.55 -0.35 14.71
C LEU A 42 -1.67 -0.11 15.75
N LYS A 43 -2.61 0.81 15.48
CA LYS A 43 -3.77 1.06 16.36
C LYS A 43 -4.69 -0.16 16.49
N MET A 44 -4.72 -1.02 15.47
CA MET A 44 -5.42 -2.30 15.49
C MET A 44 -4.60 -3.43 16.13
N ASN A 45 -3.46 -3.14 16.77
CA ASN A 45 -2.58 -4.10 17.44
C ASN A 45 -1.81 -5.04 16.49
N TYR A 46 -1.69 -4.69 15.19
CA TYR A 46 -0.73 -5.33 14.29
C TYR A 46 0.62 -4.63 14.45
N CYS A 47 1.41 -5.14 15.38
CA CYS A 47 2.70 -4.58 15.80
C CYS A 47 3.90 -5.26 15.13
N GLY A 48 3.66 -6.27 14.28
CA GLY A 48 4.68 -6.93 13.48
C GLY A 48 5.19 -6.06 12.32
N PRO A 49 6.22 -6.51 11.59
CA PRO A 49 6.72 -5.80 10.42
C PRO A 49 5.63 -5.61 9.36
N VAL A 50 5.49 -4.38 8.86
CA VAL A 50 4.53 -4.02 7.80
C VAL A 50 5.28 -3.74 6.51
N SER A 51 4.87 -4.41 5.43
CA SER A 51 5.32 -4.13 4.07
C SER A 51 4.15 -3.63 3.24
N ILE A 52 4.33 -2.53 2.52
CA ILE A 52 3.30 -1.97 1.64
C ILE A 52 3.80 -2.00 0.20
N SER A 53 3.01 -2.60 -0.68
CA SER A 53 3.28 -2.68 -2.12
C SER A 53 2.11 -2.08 -2.88
N ALA A 54 2.38 -1.12 -3.75
CA ALA A 54 1.43 -0.52 -4.67
C ALA A 54 1.62 -1.10 -6.07
N TYR A 55 0.51 -1.34 -6.77
CA TYR A 55 0.45 -2.01 -8.06
C TYR A 55 -0.40 -1.20 -9.03
N GLY A 56 0.15 -0.92 -10.21
CA GLY A 56 -0.55 -0.21 -11.28
C GLY A 56 0.42 0.30 -12.34
N ASP A 57 -0.12 0.95 -13.37
CA ASP A 57 0.71 1.58 -14.40
C ASP A 57 1.35 2.85 -13.84
N THR A 58 2.64 2.76 -13.49
CA THR A 58 3.40 3.90 -12.97
C THR A 58 3.50 5.08 -13.93
N ASN A 59 3.23 4.90 -15.23
CA ASN A 59 3.18 6.04 -16.17
C ASN A 59 1.92 6.89 -15.98
N LEU A 60 0.85 6.30 -15.42
CA LEU A 60 -0.41 6.99 -15.14
C LEU A 60 -0.39 7.68 -13.76
N ILE A 61 0.52 7.26 -12.87
CA ILE A 61 0.66 7.86 -11.54
C ILE A 61 1.48 9.15 -11.64
N PRO A 62 1.00 10.28 -11.10
CA PRO A 62 1.78 11.52 -11.04
C PRO A 62 3.14 11.32 -10.35
N LEU A 63 4.22 11.87 -10.93
CA LEU A 63 5.58 11.69 -10.43
C LEU A 63 5.74 12.06 -8.94
N HIS A 64 5.06 13.11 -8.49
CA HIS A 64 5.10 13.53 -7.08
C HIS A 64 4.49 12.48 -6.14
N HIS A 65 3.43 11.77 -6.56
CA HIS A 65 2.89 10.64 -5.80
C HIS A 65 3.86 9.46 -5.81
N GLN A 66 4.51 9.16 -6.94
CA GLN A 66 5.51 8.09 -6.99
C GLN A 66 6.66 8.36 -6.01
N GLN A 67 7.21 9.58 -6.03
CA GLN A 67 8.28 10.01 -5.13
C GLN A 67 7.85 9.97 -3.66
N ALA A 68 6.65 10.47 -3.37
CA ALA A 68 6.08 10.43 -2.02
C ALA A 68 5.97 8.98 -1.50
N LEU A 69 5.46 8.06 -2.31
CA LEU A 69 5.34 6.65 -1.95
C LEU A 69 6.71 5.99 -1.76
N SER A 70 7.64 6.17 -2.69
CA SER A 70 9.01 5.63 -2.56
C SER A 70 9.71 6.16 -1.31
N SER A 71 9.50 7.42 -0.92
CA SER A 71 10.09 8.00 0.30
C SER A 71 9.60 7.33 1.59
N THR A 72 8.41 6.72 1.57
CA THR A 72 7.84 5.99 2.72
C THR A 72 8.24 4.51 2.76
N GLY A 73 8.99 4.03 1.77
CA GLY A 73 9.33 2.62 1.63
C GLY A 73 8.23 1.76 1.00
N VAL A 74 7.20 2.38 0.43
CA VAL A 74 6.19 1.66 -0.37
C VAL A 74 6.84 1.20 -1.68
N ALA A 75 6.76 -0.10 -1.96
CA ALA A 75 7.24 -0.65 -3.22
C ALA A 75 6.24 -0.34 -4.34
N LEU A 76 6.67 0.40 -5.36
CA LEU A 76 5.87 0.65 -6.56
C LEU A 76 6.19 -0.41 -7.61
N ASN A 77 5.21 -1.25 -7.92
CA ASN A 77 5.32 -2.32 -8.91
C ASN A 77 4.58 -1.90 -10.18
N HIS A 78 5.34 -1.66 -11.25
CA HIS A 78 4.77 -1.29 -12.54
C HIS A 78 4.07 -2.48 -13.18
N ILE A 79 2.77 -2.32 -13.45
CA ILE A 79 1.95 -3.26 -14.22
C ILE A 79 1.36 -2.47 -15.40
N PRO A 80 1.71 -2.77 -16.66
CA PRO A 80 1.17 -2.07 -17.81
C PRO A 80 -0.36 -2.24 -17.93
N ALA A 81 -1.07 -1.17 -18.24
CA ALA A 81 -2.51 -1.22 -18.48
C ALA A 81 -2.85 -2.21 -19.62
N GLY A 82 -3.83 -3.08 -19.38
CA GLY A 82 -4.22 -4.14 -20.33
C GLY A 82 -3.56 -5.50 -20.09
N VAL A 83 -2.63 -5.60 -19.14
CA VAL A 83 -2.19 -6.90 -18.60
C VAL A 83 -3.19 -7.32 -17.52
N LEU A 84 -4.16 -8.17 -17.88
CA LEU A 84 -4.86 -8.97 -16.88
C LEU A 84 -3.77 -9.79 -16.16
N LEU A 85 -3.64 -9.62 -14.84
CA LEU A 85 -2.86 -10.54 -14.02
C LEU A 85 -3.53 -11.91 -14.11
N THR A 86 -3.12 -12.70 -15.11
CA THR A 86 -3.60 -14.07 -15.32
C THR A 86 -3.08 -15.04 -14.26
N LYS A 87 -2.33 -14.52 -13.27
CA LYS A 87 -1.92 -15.26 -12.09
C LYS A 87 -2.41 -14.56 -10.83
N PRO A 88 -2.99 -15.31 -9.87
CA PRO A 88 -3.33 -14.75 -8.58
C PRO A 88 -2.08 -14.16 -7.93
N ILE A 89 -2.29 -13.05 -7.26
CA ILE A 89 -1.30 -12.40 -6.42
C ILE A 89 -1.17 -13.24 -5.13
N LEU A 90 -0.59 -14.44 -5.23
CA LEU A 90 -0.28 -15.35 -4.13
C LEU A 90 1.01 -16.12 -4.44
#